data_AF-A0A661UNI3-F1
#
_entry.id   AF-A0A661UNI3-F1
#
_cell.length_a   1.000
_cell.length_b   1.000
_cell.length_c   1.000
_cell.angle_alpha   90.00
_cell.angle_beta   90.00
_cell.angle_gamma   90.00
#
_symmetry.space_group_name_H-M   'P 1'
#
loop_
_entity.id
_entity.type
_entity.pdbx_description
1 polymer ?
#
loop_
_entity_poly.entity_id
_entity_poly.type
_entity_poly.pdbx_seq_one_letter_code
_entity_poly.pdbx_strand_id
1 'polypeptide(L)' 'TGGEILERRTKKGRPFYGCADYPKCDFTTWTRPFPQPCPDCGKLIVADKDNKAKCTECDWRGEAPEQAGEPAQVSS' A
#
# COMPACT_ATOMS: atom_id res chain seq x y z
N THR A 1 8.12 6.58 -14.08
CA THR A 1 6.76 7.15 -14.10
C THR A 1 5.98 6.51 -12.98
N GLY A 2 5.90 7.21 -11.86
CA GLY A 2 5.43 6.68 -10.58
C GLY A 2 3.91 6.69 -10.50
N GLY A 3 3.33 5.52 -10.21
CA GLY A 3 1.91 5.41 -9.87
C GLY A 3 1.72 5.83 -8.42
N GLU A 4 1.31 7.08 -8.21
CA GLU A 4 1.00 7.62 -6.88
C GLU A 4 -0.21 6.88 -6.28
N ILE A 5 -0.09 6.39 -5.04
CA ILE A 5 -1.21 5.76 -4.32
C ILE A 5 -1.93 6.86 -3.55
N LEU A 6 -3.17 7.14 -3.93
CA LEU A 6 -3.99 8.17 -3.29
C LEU A 6 -5.02 7.54 -2.34
N GLU A 7 -5.20 8.16 -1.18
CA GLU A 7 -6.38 7.90 -0.35
C GLU A 7 -7.61 8.51 -1.05
N ARG A 8 -8.59 7.68 -1.38
CA ARG A 8 -9.89 8.11 -1.88
C ARG A 8 -10.98 7.59 -0.96
N ARG A 9 -12.14 8.24 -1.01
CA ARG A 9 -13.31 7.81 -0.22
C ARG A 9 -14.41 7.38 -1.16
N THR A 10 -15.02 6.24 -0.85
CA THR A 10 -16.22 5.80 -1.55
C THR A 10 -17.39 6.73 -1.27
N LYS A 11 -18.46 6.67 -2.10
CA LYS A 11 -19.73 7.41 -1.87
C LYS A 11 -20.33 7.17 -0.47
N LYS A 12 -20.01 6.05 0.18
CA LYS A 12 -20.43 5.70 1.55
C LYS A 12 -19.45 6.17 2.64
N GLY A 13 -18.42 6.95 2.30
CA GLY A 13 -17.46 7.51 3.25
C GLY A 13 -16.34 6.56 3.69
N ARG A 14 -16.30 5.31 3.20
CA ARG A 14 -15.21 4.37 3.54
C ARG A 14 -13.94 4.75 2.75
N PRO A 15 -12.78 4.96 3.41
CA PRO A 15 -11.53 5.21 2.73
C PRO A 15 -11.03 3.95 2.02
N PHE A 16 -10.42 4.15 0.86
CA PHE A 16 -9.71 3.13 0.09
C PHE A 16 -8.45 3.76 -0.50
N TYR A 17 -7.38 2.98 -0.61
CA TYR A 17 -6.12 3.42 -1.18
C TYR A 17 -6.02 2.85 -2.57
N GLY A 18 -5.91 3.72 -3.57
CA GLY A 18 -5.89 3.31 -4.96
C GLY A 18 -4.90 4.12 -5.78
N CYS A 19 -4.42 3.52 -6.86
CA CYS A 19 -3.51 4.19 -7.77
C CYS A 19 -4.19 5.41 -8.44
N ALA A 20 -3.45 6.50 -8.60
CA ALA A 20 -3.92 7.70 -9.29
C ALA A 20 -4.10 7.47 -10.80
N ASP A 21 -3.30 6.56 -11.37
CA ASP A 21 -3.10 6.41 -12.82
C ASP A 21 -4.03 5.35 -13.44
N TYR A 22 -5.34 5.44 -13.21
CA TYR A 22 -6.32 4.58 -13.87
C TYR A 22 -6.45 4.96 -15.37
N PRO A 23 -6.41 4.03 -16.35
CA PRO A 23 -6.45 2.56 -16.23
C PRO A 23 -5.08 1.85 -16.22
N LYS A 24 -3.96 2.57 -16.19
CA LYS A 24 -2.61 1.97 -16.15
C LYS A 24 -2.33 1.24 -14.84
N CYS A 25 -3.09 1.52 -13.79
CA CYS A 25 -2.89 0.97 -12.47
C CYS A 25 -4.25 0.78 -11.76
N ASP A 26 -4.67 -0.48 -11.58
CA ASP A 26 -5.97 -0.87 -10.98
C ASP A 26 -5.85 -1.26 -9.49
N PHE A 27 -4.68 -1.03 -8.88
CA PHE A 27 -4.47 -1.41 -7.48
C PHE A 27 -5.41 -0.61 -6.57
N THR A 28 -6.24 -1.33 -5.80
CA THR A 28 -7.14 -0.77 -4.80
C THR A 28 -7.15 -1.65 -3.55
N THR A 29 -6.98 -1.05 -2.37
CA THR A 29 -6.98 -1.76 -1.10
C THR A 29 -7.77 -1.01 -0.03
N TRP A 30 -8.50 -1.75 0.79
CA TRP A 30 -9.15 -1.25 2.00
C TRP A 30 -8.19 -1.20 3.19
N THR A 31 -7.12 -1.99 3.13
CA THR A 31 -6.08 -2.08 4.15
C THR A 31 -4.94 -1.14 3.77
N ARG A 32 -4.56 -0.25 4.69
CA ARG A 32 -3.44 0.67 4.47
C ARG A 32 -2.14 -0.15 4.31
N PRO A 33 -1.43 -0.05 3.18
CA PRO A 33 -0.11 -0.65 3.05
C PRO A 33 0.90 0.12 3.90
N PHE A 34 1.96 -0.54 4.33
CA PHE A 34 3.05 0.13 5.03
C PHE A 34 3.84 1.02 4.05
N PRO A 35 4.43 2.14 4.54
CA PRO A 35 5.18 3.04 3.67
C PRO A 35 6.51 2.45 3.18
N GLN A 36 7.08 1.51 3.94
CA GLN A 36 8.26 0.78 3.48
C GLN A 36 7.88 -0.28 2.45
N PRO A 37 8.64 -0.35 1.34
CA PRO A 37 8.54 -1.48 0.42
C PRO A 37 9.13 -2.75 1.06
N CYS A 38 8.78 -3.89 0.49
CA CYS A 38 9.34 -5.18 0.85
C CYS A 38 10.85 -5.14 0.60
N PRO A 39 11.70 -5.48 1.59
CA PRO A 39 13.15 -5.48 1.42
C PRO A 39 13.63 -6.58 0.46
N ASP A 40 12.80 -7.59 0.20
CA ASP A 40 13.14 -8.72 -0.67
C ASP A 40 12.86 -8.43 -2.15
N CYS A 41 11.70 -7.85 -2.46
CA CYS A 41 11.23 -7.66 -3.84
C CYS A 41 10.80 -6.22 -4.18
N GLY A 42 10.81 -5.30 -3.22
CA GLY A 42 10.44 -3.90 -3.42
C GLY A 42 8.93 -3.64 -3.52
N LYS A 43 8.07 -4.66 -3.33
CA LYS A 43 6.60 -4.54 -3.44
C LYS A 43 5.96 -4.10 -2.13
N LEU A 44 4.66 -3.77 -2.17
CA LEU A 44 3.93 -3.33 -0.99
C LEU A 44 3.87 -4.45 0.06
N ILE A 45 3.99 -4.05 1.33
CA ILE A 45 3.77 -4.93 2.47
C ILE A 45 2.53 -4.45 3.23
N VAL A 46 1.77 -5.39 3.78
CA VAL A 46 0.49 -5.15 4.48
C VAL A 46 0.50 -5.86 5.83
N ALA A 47 -0.37 -5.41 6.74
CA ALA A 47 -0.55 -6.07 8.02
C ALA A 47 -1.21 -7.44 7.84
N ASP A 48 -0.60 -8.48 8.38
CA ASP A 48 -1.19 -9.80 8.51
C ASP A 48 -2.05 -9.91 9.78
N LYS A 49 -2.69 -11.07 10.02
CA LYS A 49 -3.61 -11.30 11.14
C LYS A 49 -2.93 -11.12 12.50
N ASP A 50 -1.62 -11.37 12.55
CA ASP A 50 -0.78 -11.24 13.74
C ASP A 50 -0.15 -9.85 13.91
N ASN A 51 -0.63 -8.81 13.21
CA ASN A 51 0.02 -7.49 13.17
C ASN A 51 1.50 -7.57 12.75
N LYS A 52 1.81 -8.48 11.83
CA LYS A 52 3.13 -8.61 11.19
C LYS A 52 3.08 -8.04 9.78
N ALA A 53 4.18 -7.50 9.27
CA ALA A 53 4.25 -7.12 7.87
C ALA A 53 4.41 -8.37 7.00
N LYS A 54 3.56 -8.54 5.99
CA LYS A 54 3.77 -9.52 4.91
C LYS A 54 3.81 -8.83 3.57
N CYS A 55 4.59 -9.36 2.64
CA CYS A 55 4.53 -8.93 1.26
C CYS A 55 3.25 -9.42 0.58
N THR A 56 2.71 -8.60 -0.32
CA THR A 56 1.55 -8.99 -1.15
C THR A 56 1.95 -9.78 -2.40
N GLU A 57 3.25 -9.82 -2.74
CA GLU A 57 3.76 -10.41 -3.98
C GLU A 57 4.74 -11.58 -3.75
N CYS A 58 5.48 -11.61 -2.63
CA CYS A 58 6.37 -12.72 -2.27
C CYS A 58 6.07 -13.25 -0.86
N ASP A 59 6.78 -14.30 -0.43
CA ASP A 59 6.58 -14.93 0.88
C ASP A 59 7.29 -14.20 2.05
N TRP A 60 7.82 -12.99 1.81
CA TRP A 60 8.52 -12.24 2.85
C TRP A 60 7.57 -11.81 3.99
N ARG A 61 8.04 -11.99 5.23
CA ARG A 61 7.32 -11.62 6.47
C ARG A 61 8.29 -11.00 7.47
N GLY A 62 7.86 -9.95 8.15
CA GLY A 62 8.64 -9.23 9.15
C GLY A 62 7.75 -8.57 10.19
N GLU A 63 8.36 -7.81 11.09
CA GLU A 63 7.61 -6.99 12.05
C GLU A 63 6.89 -5.85 11.33
N ALA A 64 5.67 -5.55 11.78
CA ALA A 64 4.93 -4.40 11.29
C ALA A 64 5.65 -3.13 11.72
N PRO A 65 6.14 -2.31 10.79
CA PRO A 65 6.74 -1.05 11.14
C PRO A 65 5.65 -0.11 11.65
N GLU A 66 5.85 0.43 12.84
CA GLU A 66 4.83 1.16 13.63
C GLU A 66 4.35 2.47 12.97
N GLN A 67 5.02 2.92 11.91
CA GLN A 67 4.70 4.15 11.21
C GLN A 67 3.82 3.85 10.00
N ALA A 68 2.51 3.68 10.26
CA ALA A 68 1.46 3.57 9.26
C ALA A 68 1.09 4.97 8.71
N GLY A 69 1.99 5.57 7.93
CA GLY A 69 1.73 6.82 7.23
C GLY A 69 2.44 6.86 5.88
N GLU A 70 1.65 6.65 4.83
CA GLU A 70 1.90 7.13 3.45
C GLU A 70 3.19 6.67 2.73
N PRO A 71 3.11 5.76 1.73
CA PRO A 71 4.13 5.73 0.68
C PRO A 71 3.76 6.64 -0.50
N ALA A 72 4.65 7.60 -0.72
CA ALA A 72 5.05 8.12 -2.01
C ALA A 72 4.06 9.04 -2.73
N GLN A 73 4.03 10.29 -2.27
CA GLN A 73 4.20 11.44 -3.17
C GLN A 73 5.26 11.13 -4.25
N VAL A 74 4.85 11.05 -5.50
CA VAL A 74 5.74 11.11 -6.66
C VAL A 74 5.15 12.11 -7.64
N SER A 75 5.36 13.38 -7.29
CA SER A 75 5.31 14.47 -8.25
C SER A 75 6.30 14.22 -9.38
N SER A 76 5.80 14.06 -10.61
CA SER A 76 6.31 14.68 -11.85
C SER A 76 5.48 14.21 -13.05
#